data_AF-A0A2W5SZF0-F1
#
_entry.id   AF-A0A2W5SZF0-F1
#
_cell.length_a   1.000
_cell.length_b   1.000
_cell.length_c   1.000
_cell.angle_alpha   90.00
_cell.angle_beta   90.00
_cell.angle_gamma   90.00
#
_symmetry.space_group_name_H-M   'P 1'
#
loop_
_entity.id
_entity.type
_entity.pdbx_description
1 polymer ?
#
loop_
_entity_poly.entity_id
_entity_poly.type
_entity_poly.pdbx_seq_one_letter_code
_entity_poly.pdbx_strand_id
1 'polypeptide(L)'
;MNNVALKDLRQKWGLSQAAMAERMGLHRRWYISLEQGRRELQRWHVLSVERISIDVAIEQQNPDLIAGTLKFILEHLKELDREREAHPNNEQTAAR
;
A
#
# COMPACT_ATOMS: atom_id res chain seq x y z
N MET A 1 2.15 10.64 -5.24
CA MET A 1 0.69 10.40 -5.29
C MET A 1 -0.02 11.74 -5.33
N ASN A 2 -1.03 11.92 -6.18
CA ASN A 2 -1.87 13.12 -6.25
C ASN A 2 -3.32 12.81 -5.84
N ASN A 3 -4.18 13.82 -5.76
CA ASN A 3 -5.55 13.68 -5.28
C ASN A 3 -6.41 12.75 -6.16
N VAL A 4 -6.17 12.74 -7.48
CA VAL A 4 -6.82 11.82 -8.42
C VAL A 4 -6.44 10.38 -8.11
N ALA A 5 -5.15 10.10 -7.95
CA ALA A 5 -4.65 8.78 -7.59
C ALA A 5 -5.19 8.28 -6.23
N LEU A 6 -5.43 9.16 -5.27
CA LEU A 6 -6.06 8.80 -3.99
C LEU A 6 -7.49 8.28 -4.17
N LYS A 7 -8.28 8.95 -5.01
CA LYS A 7 -9.66 8.54 -5.31
C LYS A 7 -9.69 7.20 -6.03
N ASP A 8 -8.82 7.02 -7.02
CA ASP A 8 -8.73 5.78 -7.79
C ASP A 8 -8.32 4.60 -6.90
N LEU A 9 -7.36 4.79 -6.00
CA LEU A 9 -6.96 3.76 -5.02
C LEU A 9 -8.12 3.36 -4.11
N ARG A 10 -8.84 4.34 -3.56
CA ARG A 10 -10.01 4.05 -2.71
C ARG A 10 -11.05 3.22 -3.47
N GLN A 11 -11.33 3.59 -4.72
CA GLN A 11 -12.27 2.86 -5.56
C GLN A 11 -11.77 1.45 -5.89
N LYS A 12 -10.48 1.30 -6.23
CA LYS A 12 -9.83 0.00 -6.47
C LYS A 12 -9.98 -0.93 -5.26
N TRP A 13 -9.89 -0.38 -4.05
CA TRP A 13 -10.04 -1.15 -2.81
C TRP A 13 -11.50 -1.39 -2.39
N GLY A 14 -12.48 -0.88 -3.13
CA GLY A 14 -13.90 -1.01 -2.80
C GLY A 14 -14.32 -0.23 -1.54
N LEU A 15 -13.53 0.75 -1.11
CA LEU A 15 -13.80 1.50 0.12
C LEU A 15 -14.74 2.68 -0.14
N SER A 16 -15.66 2.92 0.79
CA SER A 16 -16.42 4.18 0.82
C SER A 16 -15.52 5.33 1.28
N GLN A 17 -15.90 6.58 0.96
CA GLN A 17 -15.18 7.77 1.47
C GLN A 17 -15.15 7.82 3.00
N ALA A 18 -16.19 7.31 3.66
CA ALA A 18 -16.25 7.25 5.12
C ALA A 18 -15.26 6.23 5.68
N ALA A 19 -15.24 5.01 5.14
CA ALA A 19 -14.33 3.95 5.56
C ALA A 19 -12.86 4.35 5.32
N MET A 20 -12.56 4.97 4.19
CA MET A 20 -11.20 5.45 3.91
C MET A 20 -10.79 6.57 4.87
N ALA A 21 -11.68 7.52 5.15
CA ALA A 21 -11.41 8.59 6.11
C ALA A 21 -11.12 8.04 7.50
N GLU A 22 -11.94 7.09 7.97
CA GLU A 22 -11.75 6.40 9.25
C GLU A 22 -10.39 5.68 9.32
N ARG A 23 -10.05 4.89 8.30
CA ARG A 23 -8.75 4.20 8.23
C ARG A 23 -7.55 5.15 8.19
N MET A 24 -7.72 6.34 7.59
CA MET A 24 -6.70 7.40 7.59
C MET A 24 -6.65 8.21 8.89
N GLY A 25 -7.57 7.99 9.84
CA GLY A 25 -7.67 8.79 11.06
C GLY A 25 -8.17 10.23 10.79
N LEU A 26 -9.02 10.40 9.78
CA LEU A 26 -9.51 11.70 9.32
C LEU A 26 -11.00 11.86 9.47
N HIS A 27 -11.41 13.10 9.71
CA HIS A 27 -12.80 13.46 9.58
C HIS A 27 -13.25 13.33 8.10
N ARG A 28 -14.42 12.73 7.85
CA ARG A 28 -14.92 12.47 6.49
C ARG A 28 -14.90 13.69 5.57
N ARG A 29 -15.29 14.88 6.08
CA ARG A 29 -15.26 16.14 5.29
C ARG A 29 -13.85 16.54 4.84
N TRP A 30 -12.84 16.24 5.66
CA TRP A 30 -11.44 16.50 5.31
C TRP A 30 -10.99 15.58 4.19
N TYR A 31 -11.29 14.28 4.30
CA TYR A 31 -10.98 13.32 3.24
C TYR A 31 -11.65 13.70 1.91
N ILE A 32 -12.94 14.11 1.93
CA ILE A 32 -13.64 14.58 0.72
C ILE A 32 -12.92 15.79 0.10
N SER A 33 -12.45 16.73 0.92
CA SER A 33 -11.71 17.90 0.44
C SER A 33 -10.38 17.52 -0.20
N LEU A 34 -9.72 16.47 0.30
CA LEU A 34 -8.53 15.89 -0.33
C LEU A 34 -8.91 15.28 -1.69
N GLU A 35 -9.87 14.37 -1.78
CA GLU A 35 -10.24 13.78 -3.09
C GLU A 35 -10.65 14.82 -4.15
N GLN A 36 -11.28 15.92 -3.72
CA GLN A 36 -11.70 17.00 -4.61
C GLN A 36 -10.57 17.96 -5.00
N GLY A 37 -9.35 17.77 -4.48
CA GLY A 37 -8.22 18.67 -4.74
C GLY A 37 -8.34 20.05 -4.08
N ARG A 38 -9.33 20.26 -3.19
CA ARG A 38 -9.48 21.52 -2.42
C ARG A 38 -8.44 21.63 -1.30
N ARG A 39 -7.80 20.51 -0.97
CA ARG A 39 -6.67 20.43 -0.03
C ARG A 39 -5.55 19.63 -0.68
N GLU A 40 -4.33 20.08 -0.44
CA GLU A 40 -3.13 19.40 -0.91
C GLU A 40 -2.87 18.13 -0.09
N LEU A 41 -2.40 17.08 -0.77
CA LEU A 41 -1.88 15.91 -0.08
C LEU A 41 -0.54 16.25 0.57
N GLN A 42 -0.40 15.84 1.81
CA GLN A 42 0.79 16.01 2.62
C GLN A 42 1.47 14.65 2.70
N ARG A 43 2.77 14.63 3.01
CA ARG A 43 3.55 13.40 3.04
C ARG A 43 2.92 12.31 3.92
N TRP A 44 2.37 12.67 5.07
CA TRP A 44 1.73 11.72 5.99
C TRP A 44 0.45 11.10 5.42
N HIS A 45 -0.27 11.78 4.51
CA HIS A 45 -1.40 11.16 3.79
C HIS A 45 -0.92 10.02 2.90
N VAL A 46 0.24 10.18 2.26
CA VAL A 46 0.85 9.13 1.43
C VAL A 46 1.21 7.92 2.28
N LEU A 47 1.90 8.14 3.40
CA LEU A 47 2.27 7.08 4.34
C LEU A 47 1.04 6.35 4.91
N SER A 48 -0.04 7.10 5.20
CA SER A 48 -1.30 6.51 5.68
C SER A 48 -1.91 5.59 4.63
N VAL A 49 -1.90 6.01 3.35
CA VAL A 49 -2.41 5.21 2.23
C VAL A 49 -1.58 3.95 2.01
N GLU A 50 -0.24 4.06 2.10
CA GLU A 50 0.66 2.91 2.01
C GLU A 50 0.37 1.89 3.13
N ARG A 51 0.23 2.33 4.38
CA ARG A 51 -0.18 1.47 5.49
C ARG A 51 -1.53 0.79 5.20
N ILE A 52 -2.55 1.55 4.84
CA ILE A 52 -3.89 1.02 4.56
C ILE A 52 -3.86 -0.01 3.44
N SER A 53 -2.99 0.17 2.45
CA SER A 53 -2.85 -0.79 1.35
C SER A 53 -2.40 -2.18 1.80
N ILE A 54 -1.61 -2.26 2.88
CA ILE A 54 -1.25 -3.54 3.52
C ILE A 54 -2.48 -4.16 4.18
N ASP A 55 -3.19 -3.37 5.01
CA ASP A 55 -4.38 -3.85 5.72
C ASP A 55 -5.42 -4.41 4.73
N VAL A 56 -5.68 -3.66 3.64
CA VAL A 56 -6.60 -4.08 2.56
C VAL A 56 -6.08 -5.33 1.83
N ALA A 57 -4.80 -5.40 1.52
CA ALA A 57 -4.21 -6.57 0.85
C ALA A 57 -4.35 -7.84 1.70
N ILE A 58 -4.18 -7.73 3.02
CA ILE A 58 -4.37 -8.83 3.96
C ILE A 58 -5.85 -9.23 4.03
N GLU A 59 -6.74 -8.25 4.25
CA GLU A 59 -8.20 -8.48 4.34
C GLU A 59 -8.75 -9.18 3.09
N GLN A 60 -8.28 -8.80 1.90
CA GLN A 60 -8.74 -9.35 0.63
C GLN A 60 -7.88 -10.51 0.12
N GLN A 61 -6.88 -10.95 0.89
CA GLN A 61 -5.90 -11.98 0.49
C GLN A 61 -5.29 -11.72 -0.89
N ASN A 62 -5.04 -10.45 -1.20
CA ASN A 62 -4.57 -10.01 -2.51
C ASN A 62 -3.39 -9.03 -2.37
N PRO A 63 -2.13 -9.53 -2.49
CA PRO A 63 -0.93 -8.70 -2.40
C PRO A 63 -0.82 -7.60 -3.48
N ASP A 64 -1.53 -7.71 -4.61
CA ASP A 64 -1.48 -6.72 -5.70
C ASP A 64 -2.21 -5.40 -5.36
N LEU A 65 -2.82 -5.35 -4.19
CA LEU A 65 -3.46 -4.15 -3.64
C LEU A 65 -2.48 -3.23 -2.89
N ILE A 66 -1.28 -3.72 -2.54
CA ILE A 66 -0.23 -2.89 -1.93
C ILE A 66 0.15 -1.76 -2.89
N ALA A 67 0.24 -0.55 -2.34
CA ALA A 67 0.48 0.68 -3.10
C ALA A 67 1.77 1.38 -2.69
N GLY A 68 2.20 2.33 -3.52
CA GLY A 68 3.32 3.22 -3.24
C GLY A 68 4.67 2.49 -3.18
N THR A 69 5.55 2.97 -2.29
CA THR A 69 6.90 2.43 -2.11
C THR A 69 6.87 0.96 -1.66
N LEU A 70 5.86 0.58 -0.88
CA LEU A 70 5.73 -0.79 -0.38
C LEU A 70 5.52 -1.82 -1.49
N LYS A 71 4.91 -1.43 -2.61
CA LYS A 71 4.77 -2.33 -3.77
C LYS A 71 6.12 -2.72 -4.33
N PHE A 72 7.05 -1.77 -4.45
CA PHE A 72 8.41 -2.04 -4.95
C PHE A 72 9.17 -2.97 -4.01
N ILE A 73 9.03 -2.76 -2.69
CA ILE A 73 9.63 -3.64 -1.69
C ILE A 73 9.05 -5.06 -1.80
N LEU A 74 7.72 -5.19 -1.93
CA LEU A 74 7.07 -6.50 -2.11
C LEU A 74 7.61 -7.22 -3.34
N GLU A 75 7.69 -6.55 -4.49
CA GLU A 75 8.21 -7.17 -5.71
C GLU A 75 9.69 -7.57 -5.58
N HIS A 76 10.50 -6.77 -4.89
CA HIS A 76 11.89 -7.11 -4.62
C HIS A 76 12.00 -8.35 -3.71
N LEU A 77 11.20 -8.45 -2.65
CA LEU A 77 11.18 -9.63 -1.79
C LEU A 77 10.75 -10.89 -2.55
N LYS A 78 9.73 -10.79 -3.41
CA LYS A 78 9.31 -11.89 -4.29
C LYS A 78 10.41 -12.36 -5.23
N GLU A 79 11.32 -11.47 -5.66
CA GLU A 79 12.47 -11.85 -6.47
C GLU A 79 13.50 -12.61 -5.64
N LEU A 80 13.83 -12.11 -4.44
CA LEU A 80 14.78 -12.76 -3.53
C LEU A 80 14.31 -14.17 -3.12
N ASP A 81 13.01 -14.35 -2.86
CA ASP A 81 12.45 -15.66 -2.55
C ASP A 81 12.59 -16.62 -3.74
N ARG A 82 12.35 -16.15 -4.98
CA ARG A 82 12.54 -16.94 -6.21
C ARG A 82 14.00 -17.35 -6.40
N GLU A 83 14.95 -16.45 -6.17
CA GLU A 83 16.38 -16.75 -6.25
C GLU A 83 16.80 -17.79 -5.20
N ARG A 84 16.26 -17.69 -3.99
CA ARG A 84 16.52 -18.65 -2.89
C ARG A 84 15.97 -20.04 -3.22
N GLU A 85 14.76 -20.12 -3.76
CA GLU A 85 14.17 -21.39 -4.22
C GLU A 85 14.93 -22.02 -5.39
N ALA A 86 15.49 -21.20 -6.29
CA ALA A 86 16.29 -21.66 -7.43
C ALA A 86 17.68 -22.19 -7.02
N HIS A 87 18.24 -21.73 -5.89
CA HIS A 87 19.60 -22.06 -5.43
C HIS A 87 19.68 -22.50 -3.96
N PRO A 88 19.06 -23.63 -3.57
CA PRO A 88 18.93 -24.04 -2.16
C PRO A 88 20.24 -24.43 -1.45
N ASN A 89 21.34 -24.66 -2.17
CA ASN A 89 22.60 -25.17 -1.61
C ASN A 89 23.64 -24.11 -1.18
N ASN A 90 23.38 -22.81 -1.40
CA ASN A 90 24.33 -21.75 -1.05
C ASN A 90 24.34 -21.37 0.45
N GLU A 91 23.38 -21.83 1.25
CA GLU A 91 23.34 -21.57 2.70
C GLU A 91 24.26 -22.52 3.50
N GLN A 92 24.68 -23.66 2.94
CA GLN A 92 25.51 -24.65 3.66
C GLN A 92 27.02 -24.35 3.67
N THR A 93 27.49 -23.42 2.85
CA THR A 93 28.93 -23.08 2.74
C THR A 93 29.38 -21.96 3.67
N ALA A 94 28.47 -21.25 4.34
CA ALA A 94 28.81 -20.13 5.24
C ALA A 94 29.02 -20.52 6.71
N ALA A 95 28.81 -21.79 7.09
CA ALA A 95 28.89 -22.27 8.47
C ALA A 95 29.99 -23.35 8.69
N ARG A 96 31.13 -23.23 7.99
CA ARG A 96 32.31 -24.08 8.23
C ARG A 96 33.50 -23.27 8.71
#